data_AF-A0A355UKE4-F1
#
_entry.id   AF-A0A355UKE4-F1
#
_cell.length_a   1.000
_cell.length_b   1.000
_cell.length_c   1.000
_cell.angle_alpha   90.00
_cell.angle_beta   90.00
_cell.angle_gamma   90.00
#
_symmetry.space_group_name_H-M   'P 1'
#
loop_
_entity.id
_entity.type
_entity.pdbx_description
1 polymer ?
#
loop_
_entity_poly.entity_id
_entity_poly.type
_entity_poly.pdbx_seq_one_letter_code
_entity_poly.pdbx_strand_id
1 'polypeptide(L)'
;MKKLIFSLFIFGCLFFSSSLKAQYSINIDVKGNKDSILILGYYYLDNTYAIDTAVNKKGKFSFEKKGKTLDPGIYFVSNTNGKYIEFIIDKEQKFSLSTLEEDWLNNIKVSKSKDNEIYYDYIRSTTKLSVEANELGKKKKELGEENFNKQIAQINEKNDS
;
A
#
# COMPACT_ATOMS: atom_id res chain seq x y z
N MET A 1 36.29 -49.11 8.43
CA MET A 1 36.03 -47.80 9.07
C MET A 1 36.04 -46.62 8.10
N LYS A 2 36.99 -46.50 7.16
CA LYS A 2 37.03 -45.40 6.15
C LYS A 2 35.85 -45.38 5.15
N LYS A 3 35.27 -46.55 4.80
CA LYS A 3 34.09 -46.67 3.92
C LYS A 3 32.75 -46.30 4.60
N LEU A 4 32.70 -46.35 5.94
CA LEU A 4 31.52 -45.93 6.72
C LEU A 4 31.45 -44.40 6.90
N ILE A 5 32.61 -43.73 6.95
CA ILE A 5 32.70 -42.27 7.01
C ILE A 5 32.27 -41.63 5.69
N PHE A 6 32.56 -42.26 4.54
CA PHE A 6 32.13 -41.78 3.22
C PHE A 6 30.61 -41.91 3.00
N SER A 7 29.98 -42.93 3.61
CA SER A 7 28.52 -43.12 3.56
C SER A 7 27.75 -42.11 4.41
N LEU A 8 28.36 -41.56 5.47
CA LEU A 8 27.74 -40.56 6.34
C LEU A 8 27.77 -39.15 5.73
N PHE A 9 28.71 -38.90 4.82
CA PHE A 9 28.83 -37.61 4.10
C PHE A 9 27.75 -37.45 3.01
N ILE A 10 27.33 -38.55 2.37
CA ILE A 10 26.29 -38.54 1.32
C ILE A 10 24.87 -38.40 1.89
N PHE A 11 24.63 -38.80 3.15
CA PHE A 11 23.31 -38.68 3.78
C PHE A 11 23.03 -37.27 4.36
N GLY A 12 24.05 -36.42 4.49
CA GLY A 12 23.92 -35.05 5.01
C GLY A 12 23.37 -34.02 4.02
N CYS A 13 23.37 -34.30 2.71
CA CYS A 13 22.97 -33.34 1.68
C CYS A 13 21.46 -33.33 1.35
N LEU A 14 20.64 -34.23 1.92
CA LEU A 14 19.23 -34.39 1.53
C LEU A 14 18.24 -33.52 2.32
N PHE A 15 18.68 -32.69 3.28
CA PHE A 15 17.77 -31.99 4.20
C PHE A 15 17.70 -30.45 4.09
N PHE A 16 18.28 -29.84 3.06
CA PHE A 16 18.15 -28.38 2.83
C PHE A 16 17.44 -28.05 1.53
N SER A 17 16.16 -28.40 1.45
CA SER A 17 15.23 -27.81 0.48
C SER A 17 14.01 -27.26 1.21
N SER A 18 14.23 -26.32 2.14
CA SER A 18 13.15 -25.42 2.55
C SER A 18 12.91 -24.46 1.39
N SER A 19 12.13 -24.89 0.39
CA SER A 19 11.63 -23.96 -0.62
C SER A 19 10.72 -22.97 0.12
N LEU A 20 11.24 -21.80 0.50
CA LEU A 20 10.40 -20.64 0.79
C LEU A 20 9.67 -20.36 -0.52
N LYS A 21 8.48 -20.95 -0.69
CA LYS A 21 7.64 -20.65 -1.85
C LYS A 21 7.32 -19.16 -1.76
N ALA A 22 7.73 -18.41 -2.78
CA ALA A 22 7.29 -17.05 -3.05
C ALA A 22 5.81 -16.89 -2.67
N GLN A 23 5.44 -15.91 -1.85
CA GLN A 23 4.06 -15.75 -1.40
C GLN A 23 3.80 -14.29 -1.04
N TYR A 24 2.79 -13.69 -1.67
CA TYR A 24 2.18 -12.47 -1.17
C TYR A 24 1.02 -12.78 -0.19
N SER A 25 0.85 -11.90 0.79
CA SER A 25 -0.29 -11.87 1.71
C SER A 25 -0.59 -10.42 2.09
N ILE A 26 -1.66 -9.86 1.54
CA ILE A 26 -2.06 -8.48 1.75
C ILE A 26 -3.41 -8.51 2.45
N ASN A 27 -3.44 -8.00 3.68
CA ASN A 27 -4.65 -7.97 4.49
C ASN A 27 -5.16 -6.53 4.60
N ILE A 28 -6.43 -6.32 4.31
CA ILE A 28 -7.08 -5.01 4.39
C ILE A 28 -8.21 -5.09 5.42
N ASP A 29 -8.18 -4.23 6.43
CA ASP A 29 -9.26 -4.08 7.41
C ASP A 29 -9.92 -2.72 7.24
N VAL A 30 -11.16 -2.70 6.78
CA VAL A 30 -11.96 -1.49 6.62
C VAL A 30 -13.09 -1.52 7.64
N LYS A 31 -12.87 -0.85 8.77
CA LYS A 31 -13.84 -0.85 9.87
C LYS A 31 -15.13 -0.17 9.42
N GLY A 32 -16.25 -0.89 9.58
CA GLY A 32 -17.57 -0.40 9.19
C GLY A 32 -17.93 -0.63 7.72
N ASN A 33 -17.05 -1.27 6.92
CA ASN A 33 -17.33 -1.53 5.52
C ASN A 33 -18.47 -2.54 5.33
N LYS A 34 -19.36 -2.21 4.38
CA LYS A 34 -20.55 -2.99 4.02
C LYS A 34 -20.48 -3.60 2.62
N ASP A 35 -19.41 -3.34 1.86
CA ASP A 35 -19.24 -3.91 0.53
C ASP A 35 -19.03 -5.43 0.62
N SER A 36 -19.41 -6.15 -0.43
CA SER A 36 -19.27 -7.61 -0.46
C SER A 36 -17.84 -8.06 -0.80
N ILE A 37 -17.12 -7.27 -1.60
CA ILE A 37 -15.81 -7.61 -2.12
C ILE A 37 -14.89 -6.38 -2.21
N LEU A 38 -13.58 -6.64 -2.21
CA LEU A 38 -12.56 -5.74 -2.74
C LEU A 38 -11.81 -6.41 -3.89
N ILE A 39 -11.40 -5.62 -4.87
CA ILE A 39 -10.63 -6.06 -6.03
C ILE A 39 -9.21 -5.54 -5.87
N LEU A 40 -8.23 -6.44 -5.94
CA LEU A 40 -6.81 -6.09 -6.03
C LEU A 40 -6.45 -5.88 -7.50
N GLY A 41 -5.79 -4.77 -7.82
CA GLY A 41 -5.38 -4.45 -9.18
C GLY A 41 -4.02 -3.76 -9.27
N TYR A 42 -3.55 -3.58 -10.50
CA TYR A 42 -2.32 -2.87 -10.85
C TYR A 42 -2.49 -2.05 -12.12
N TYR A 43 -1.55 -1.15 -12.34
CA TYR A 43 -1.45 -0.31 -13.53
C TYR A 43 -0.56 -0.95 -14.59
N TYR A 44 -1.01 -0.91 -15.85
CA TYR A 44 -0.17 -1.22 -17.00
C TYR A 44 -0.49 -0.26 -18.14
N LEU A 45 0.46 0.62 -18.41
CA LEU A 45 0.27 1.79 -19.29
C LEU A 45 -0.95 2.60 -18.81
N ASP A 46 -1.86 2.92 -19.72
CA ASP A 46 -3.06 3.71 -19.45
C ASP A 46 -4.23 2.88 -18.90
N ASN A 47 -4.01 1.58 -18.63
CA ASN A 47 -5.06 0.65 -18.22
C ASN A 47 -4.82 0.11 -16.80
N THR A 48 -5.93 -0.28 -16.15
CA THR A 48 -5.92 -1.00 -14.88
C THR A 48 -6.36 -2.44 -15.08
N TYR A 49 -5.75 -3.36 -14.35
CA TYR A 49 -6.01 -4.79 -14.45
C TYR A 49 -6.25 -5.40 -13.08
N ALA A 50 -7.31 -6.19 -12.97
CA ALA A 50 -7.61 -6.96 -11.76
C ALA A 50 -6.67 -8.17 -11.65
N ILE A 51 -6.18 -8.44 -10.45
CA ILE A 51 -5.31 -9.57 -10.10
C ILE A 51 -6.10 -10.64 -9.34
N ASP A 52 -6.90 -10.19 -8.36
CA ASP A 52 -7.56 -11.05 -7.39
C ASP A 52 -8.76 -10.32 -6.75
N THR A 53 -9.64 -11.09 -6.11
CA THR A 53 -10.86 -10.58 -5.45
C THR A 53 -10.98 -11.20 -4.06
N ALA A 54 -11.11 -10.35 -3.04
CA ALA A 54 -11.31 -10.79 -1.67
C ALA A 54 -12.76 -10.54 -1.23
N VAL A 55 -13.36 -11.52 -0.57
CA VAL A 55 -14.70 -11.40 0.01
C VAL A 55 -14.63 -10.79 1.40
N ASN A 56 -15.58 -9.91 1.72
CA ASN A 56 -15.69 -9.29 3.02
C ASN A 56 -15.97 -10.33 4.13
N LYS A 57 -15.11 -10.34 5.16
CA LYS A 57 -15.32 -11.06 6.40
C LYS A 57 -15.34 -10.08 7.58
N LYS A 58 -16.47 -9.38 7.78
CA LYS A 58 -16.68 -8.38 8.85
C LYS A 58 -15.71 -7.20 8.77
N GLY A 59 -15.62 -6.59 7.59
CA GLY A 59 -14.70 -5.49 7.27
C GLY A 59 -13.29 -5.97 6.88
N LYS A 60 -13.00 -7.27 6.94
CA LYS A 60 -11.68 -7.83 6.66
C LYS A 60 -11.62 -8.50 5.30
N PHE A 61 -10.55 -8.21 4.56
CA PHE A 61 -10.27 -8.71 3.23
C PHE A 61 -8.84 -9.26 3.21
N SER A 62 -8.63 -10.40 2.54
CA SER A 62 -7.33 -11.05 2.48
C SER A 62 -7.06 -11.51 1.05
N PHE A 63 -5.98 -10.99 0.48
CA PHE A 63 -5.42 -11.43 -0.81
C PHE A 63 -4.17 -12.25 -0.52
N GLU A 64 -4.18 -13.54 -0.85
CA GLU A 64 -3.05 -14.43 -0.58
C GLU A 64 -2.91 -15.47 -1.70
N LYS A 65 -1.69 -15.61 -2.24
CA LYS A 65 -1.38 -16.68 -3.20
C LYS A 65 -0.04 -17.33 -2.91
N LYS A 66 -0.08 -18.62 -2.60
CA LYS A 66 1.10 -19.45 -2.39
C LYS A 66 1.83 -19.67 -3.71
N GLY A 67 3.16 -19.62 -3.68
CA GLY A 67 4.01 -19.81 -4.86
C GLY A 67 4.06 -18.60 -5.81
N LYS A 68 3.46 -17.45 -5.46
CA LYS A 68 3.47 -16.22 -6.26
C LYS A 68 4.00 -15.04 -5.44
N THR A 69 4.98 -14.34 -6.01
CA THR A 69 5.43 -13.02 -5.59
C THR A 69 4.83 -12.00 -6.57
N LEU A 70 4.43 -10.84 -6.07
CA LEU A 70 4.03 -9.71 -6.90
C LEU A 70 5.27 -8.90 -7.28
N ASP A 71 5.36 -8.48 -8.54
CA ASP A 71 6.45 -7.64 -9.01
C ASP A 71 6.40 -6.27 -8.34
N PRO A 72 7.55 -5.60 -8.11
CA PRO A 72 7.57 -4.27 -7.50
C PRO A 72 6.76 -3.25 -8.31
N GLY A 73 6.03 -2.38 -7.61
CA GLY A 73 5.23 -1.34 -8.25
C GLY A 73 4.11 -0.79 -7.38
N ILE A 74 3.31 0.10 -7.96
CA ILE A 74 2.09 0.64 -7.33
C ILE A 74 0.90 -0.26 -7.70
N TYR A 75 0.21 -0.72 -6.67
CA TYR A 75 -0.99 -1.53 -6.74
C TYR A 75 -2.13 -0.80 -6.05
N PHE A 76 -3.36 -1.26 -6.25
CA PHE A 76 -4.52 -0.69 -5.60
C PHE A 76 -5.50 -1.77 -5.14
N VAL A 77 -6.31 -1.42 -4.15
CA VAL A 77 -7.56 -2.12 -3.87
C VAL A 77 -8.74 -1.19 -4.08
N SER A 78 -9.78 -1.67 -4.74
CA SER A 78 -11.01 -0.93 -4.99
C SER A 78 -12.25 -1.70 -4.55
N ASN A 79 -13.29 -0.97 -4.14
CA ASN A 79 -14.64 -1.53 -4.05
C ASN A 79 -15.37 -1.43 -5.39
N THR A 80 -16.56 -2.00 -5.46
CA THR A 80 -17.40 -2.02 -6.66
C THR A 80 -17.94 -0.64 -7.06
N ASN A 81 -17.84 0.35 -6.17
CA ASN A 81 -18.34 1.71 -6.39
C ASN A 81 -17.22 2.68 -6.83
N GLY A 82 -16.01 2.16 -7.08
CA GLY A 82 -14.87 2.96 -7.56
C GLY A 82 -14.08 3.67 -6.46
N LYS A 83 -14.39 3.44 -5.17
CA LYS A 83 -13.54 3.90 -4.07
C LYS A 83 -12.31 3.00 -3.98
N TYR A 84 -11.12 3.60 -3.87
CA TYR A 84 -9.86 2.86 -3.88
C TYR A 84 -8.81 3.49 -2.97
N ILE A 85 -7.79 2.70 -2.66
CA ILE A 85 -6.51 3.14 -2.11
C ILE A 85 -5.39 2.46 -2.88
N GLU A 86 -4.28 3.16 -3.02
CA GLU A 86 -3.04 2.66 -3.64
C GLU A 86 -2.01 2.32 -2.58
N PHE A 87 -1.13 1.38 -2.88
CA PHE A 87 -0.02 0.99 -2.01
C PHE A 87 1.14 0.43 -2.85
N ILE A 88 2.32 0.44 -2.24
CA ILE A 88 3.56 -0.03 -2.85
C ILE A 88 3.75 -1.52 -2.57
N ILE A 89 4.18 -2.25 -3.58
CA ILE A 89 4.77 -3.58 -3.48
C ILE A 89 6.26 -3.45 -3.81
N ASP A 90 7.12 -4.01 -2.96
CA ASP A 90 8.54 -4.25 -3.24
C ASP A 90 9.00 -5.54 -2.51
N LYS A 91 10.02 -5.47 -1.64
CA LYS A 91 10.50 -6.63 -0.87
C LYS A 91 9.47 -7.14 0.14
N GLU A 92 8.63 -6.25 0.64
CA GLU A 92 7.61 -6.54 1.65
C GLU A 92 6.35 -7.14 1.01
N GLN A 93 6.36 -8.45 0.81
CA GLN A 93 5.24 -9.17 0.19
C GLN A 93 4.10 -9.51 1.18
N LYS A 94 4.29 -9.22 2.48
CA LYS A 94 3.37 -9.60 3.56
C LYS A 94 3.13 -8.46 4.52
N PHE A 95 1.99 -7.78 4.39
CA PHE A 95 1.66 -6.62 5.20
C PHE A 95 0.14 -6.50 5.39
N SER A 96 -0.25 -5.52 6.20
CA SER A 96 -1.65 -5.16 6.37
C SER A 96 -1.88 -3.65 6.36
N LEU A 97 -3.02 -3.26 5.82
CA LEU A 97 -3.54 -1.90 5.85
C LEU A 97 -4.86 -1.93 6.65
N SER A 98 -5.04 -1.00 7.57
CA SER A 98 -6.32 -0.83 8.29
C SER A 98 -6.81 0.59 8.18
N THR A 99 -8.10 0.81 7.96
CA THR A 99 -8.70 2.13 7.83
C THR A 99 -10.17 2.15 8.27
N LEU A 100 -10.84 3.29 8.16
CA LEU A 100 -12.24 3.49 8.51
C LEU A 100 -13.06 3.79 7.25
N GLU A 101 -14.30 3.28 7.18
CA GLU A 101 -15.13 3.40 5.97
C GLU A 101 -15.44 4.85 5.59
N GLU A 102 -15.56 5.78 6.55
CA GLU A 102 -15.82 7.19 6.27
C GLU A 102 -14.75 7.85 5.38
N ASP A 103 -13.49 7.46 5.57
CA ASP A 103 -12.35 8.06 4.88
C ASP A 103 -11.16 7.09 4.91
N TRP A 104 -10.98 6.39 3.79
CA TRP A 104 -9.95 5.35 3.70
C TRP A 104 -8.55 5.95 3.74
N LEU A 105 -8.34 7.11 3.12
CA LEU A 105 -7.02 7.70 2.93
C LEU A 105 -6.49 8.31 4.22
N ASN A 106 -7.32 9.10 4.90
CA ASN A 106 -6.88 9.82 6.09
C ASN A 106 -6.74 8.91 7.32
N ASN A 107 -7.48 7.80 7.37
CA ASN A 107 -7.46 6.89 8.52
C ASN A 107 -6.55 5.66 8.34
N ILE A 108 -5.80 5.58 7.25
CA ILE A 108 -4.99 4.40 6.97
C ILE A 108 -3.82 4.24 7.95
N LYS A 109 -3.69 3.02 8.45
CA LYS A 109 -2.57 2.56 9.26
C LYS A 109 -1.95 1.36 8.59
N VAL A 110 -0.63 1.36 8.53
CA VAL A 110 0.17 0.31 7.90
C VAL A 110 0.75 -0.57 8.99
N SER A 111 0.95 -1.85 8.70
CA SER A 111 1.73 -2.74 9.55
C SER A 111 2.54 -3.70 8.69
N LYS A 112 3.82 -3.85 9.06
CA LYS A 112 4.79 -4.71 8.34
C LYS A 112 5.04 -4.27 6.90
N SER A 113 4.89 -2.97 6.61
CA SER A 113 5.43 -2.40 5.39
C SER A 113 6.00 -1.00 5.60
N LYS A 114 7.32 -0.88 5.59
CA LYS A 114 7.99 0.41 5.78
C LYS A 114 7.78 1.35 4.59
N ASP A 115 7.79 0.82 3.37
CA ASP A 115 7.58 1.64 2.18
C ASP A 115 6.18 2.25 2.17
N ASN A 116 5.17 1.49 2.58
CA ASN A 116 3.80 1.99 2.70
C ASN A 116 3.62 2.97 3.87
N GLU A 117 4.31 2.78 5.00
CA GLU A 117 4.32 3.78 6.07
C GLU A 117 4.79 5.13 5.54
N ILE A 118 5.94 5.15 4.86
CA ILE A 118 6.53 6.37 4.28
C ILE A 118 5.61 6.96 3.20
N TYR A 119 5.07 6.10 2.32
CA TYR A 119 4.15 6.53 1.26
C TYR A 119 2.93 7.26 1.82
N TYR A 120 2.25 6.69 2.82
CA TYR A 120 1.05 7.33 3.36
C TYR A 120 1.37 8.54 4.26
N ASP A 121 2.54 8.60 4.88
CA ASP A 121 2.99 9.82 5.57
C ASP A 121 3.13 10.98 4.58
N TYR A 122 3.78 10.73 3.43
CA TYR A 122 3.91 11.69 2.34
C TYR A 122 2.55 12.09 1.75
N ILE A 123 1.68 11.11 1.42
CA ILE A 123 0.37 11.41 0.83
C ILE A 123 -0.46 12.28 1.78
N ARG A 124 -0.42 12.04 3.09
CA ARG A 124 -1.13 12.87 4.08
C ARG A 124 -0.57 14.29 4.16
N SER A 125 0.77 14.45 4.18
CA SER A 125 1.38 15.77 4.23
C SER A 125 1.05 16.60 2.98
N THR A 126 1.21 16.02 1.79
CA THR A 126 0.94 16.70 0.52
C THR A 126 -0.55 16.99 0.34
N THR A 127 -1.45 16.09 0.76
CA THR A 127 -2.90 16.34 0.73
C THR A 127 -3.27 17.52 1.63
N LYS A 128 -2.70 17.59 2.84
CA LYS A 128 -2.94 18.72 3.76
C LYS A 128 -2.49 20.05 3.15
N LEU A 129 -1.29 20.09 2.57
CA LEU A 129 -0.76 21.29 1.90
C LEU A 129 -1.63 21.69 0.70
N SER A 130 -2.12 20.72 -0.07
CA SER A 130 -3.03 20.98 -1.20
C SER A 130 -4.35 21.60 -0.74
N VAL A 131 -4.92 21.11 0.38
CA VAL A 131 -6.12 21.70 0.98
C VAL A 131 -5.84 23.12 1.46
N GLU A 132 -4.71 23.36 2.14
CA GLU A 132 -4.30 24.70 2.59
C GLU A 132 -4.16 25.68 1.42
N ALA A 133 -3.50 25.26 0.33
CA ALA A 133 -3.35 26.07 -0.88
C ALA A 133 -4.69 26.39 -1.55
N ASN A 134 -5.60 25.42 -1.60
CA ASN A 134 -6.95 25.62 -2.15
C ASN A 134 -7.78 26.61 -1.31
N GLU A 135 -7.74 26.49 0.02
CA GLU A 135 -8.43 27.43 0.91
C GLU A 135 -7.83 28.84 0.85
N LEU A 136 -6.51 28.94 0.71
CA LEU A 136 -5.83 30.20 0.50
C LEU A 136 -6.25 30.86 -0.84
N GLY A 137 -6.38 30.05 -1.90
CA GLY A 137 -6.91 30.48 -3.20
C GLY A 137 -8.29 31.12 -3.12
N LYS A 138 -9.19 30.54 -2.32
CA LYS A 138 -10.54 31.10 -2.09
C LYS A 138 -10.51 32.48 -1.42
N LYS A 139 -9.49 32.75 -0.60
CA LYS A 139 -9.31 34.01 0.15
C LYS A 139 -8.43 35.04 -0.57
N LYS A 140 -7.96 34.75 -1.78
CA LYS A 140 -7.02 35.61 -2.53
C LYS A 140 -7.46 37.07 -2.61
N LYS A 141 -8.76 37.32 -2.86
CA LYS A 141 -9.32 38.67 -2.99
C LYS A 141 -9.26 39.46 -1.67
N GLU A 142 -9.43 38.81 -0.53
CA GLU A 142 -9.40 39.42 0.80
C GLU A 142 -7.97 39.69 1.28
N LEU A 143 -7.04 38.79 0.93
CA LEU A 143 -5.64 38.85 1.36
C LEU A 143 -4.82 39.90 0.60
N GLY A 144 -5.22 40.20 -0.64
CA GLY A 144 -4.41 40.97 -1.57
C GLY A 144 -3.30 40.11 -2.21
N GLU A 145 -2.85 40.52 -3.39
CA GLU A 145 -1.94 39.74 -4.24
C GLU A 145 -0.59 39.45 -3.57
N GLU A 146 0.00 40.45 -2.90
CA GLU A 146 1.31 40.31 -2.25
C GLU A 146 1.29 39.27 -1.12
N ASN A 147 0.32 39.36 -0.20
CA ASN A 147 0.20 38.43 0.92
C ASN A 147 -0.15 37.02 0.44
N PHE A 148 -1.02 36.91 -0.57
CA PHE A 148 -1.36 35.63 -1.19
C PHE A 148 -0.11 34.96 -1.78
N ASN A 149 0.68 35.68 -2.58
CA ASN A 149 1.88 35.14 -3.20
C ASN A 149 2.91 34.69 -2.16
N LYS A 150 3.10 35.46 -1.08
CA LYS A 150 4.00 35.10 0.03
C LYS A 150 3.56 33.81 0.72
N GLN A 151 2.28 33.66 1.02
CA GLN A 151 1.76 32.47 1.71
C GLN A 151 1.76 31.23 0.80
N ILE A 152 1.47 31.38 -0.49
CA ILE A 152 1.58 30.27 -1.46
C ILE A 152 3.03 29.80 -1.60
N ALA A 153 4.00 30.71 -1.65
CA ALA A 153 5.41 30.34 -1.71
C ALA A 153 5.83 29.47 -0.51
N GLN A 154 5.38 29.82 0.71
CA GLN A 154 5.65 29.04 1.92
C GLN A 154 5.01 27.64 1.88
N ILE A 155 3.85 27.48 1.25
CA ILE A 155 3.20 26.17 1.10
C ILE A 155 3.99 25.30 0.11
N ASN A 156 4.47 25.90 -0.98
CA ASN A 156 5.28 25.18 -1.98
C ASN A 156 6.62 24.72 -1.38
N GLU A 157 7.32 25.58 -0.64
CA GLU A 157 8.57 25.21 0.04
C GLU A 157 8.41 24.01 0.99
N LYS A 158 7.28 23.94 1.72
CA LYS A 158 6.96 22.80 2.61
C LYS A 158 6.65 21.52 1.84
N ASN A 159 6.14 21.61 0.62
CA ASN A 159 5.82 20.44 -0.19
C ASN A 159 7.05 19.85 -0.88
N ASP A 160 8.07 20.66 -1.10
CA ASP A 160 9.35 20.28 -1.69
C ASP A 160 10.37 19.76 -0.66
N SER A 161 10.04 19.83 0.64
CA SER A 161 10.86 19.41 1.79
C SER A 161 10.52 17.99 2.25
#